data_AF-A0A2M7BQM3-F1
#
_entry.id   AF-A0A2M7BQM3-F1
#
_cell.length_a   1.000
_cell.length_b   1.000
_cell.length_c   1.000
_cell.angle_alpha   90.00
_cell.angle_beta   90.00
_cell.angle_gamma   90.00
#
_symmetry.space_group_name_H-M   'P 1'
#
loop_
_entity.id
_entity.type
_entity.pdbx_description
1 polymer ?
#
loop_
_entity_poly.entity_id
_entity_poly.type
_entity_poly.pdbx_seq_one_letter_code
_entity_poly.pdbx_strand_id
1 'polypeptide(L)' 'TNITWSKANRTARTIFKDKSGNEINLVPGRTWIEILPLGNKVTYEI' A
#
# COMPACT_ATOMS: atom_id res chain seq x y z
N THR A 1 3.08 11.85 2.42
CA THR A 1 2.89 10.88 1.32
C THR A 1 1.57 10.19 1.58
N ASN A 2 0.50 10.52 0.86
CA ASN A 2 -0.80 9.89 1.12
C ASN A 2 -1.04 8.91 0.00
N ILE A 3 -1.08 7.64 0.36
CA ILE A 3 -1.41 6.52 -0.53
C ILE A 3 -2.69 5.93 0.02
N THR A 4 -3.60 5.57 -0.87
CA THR A 4 -4.82 4.86 -0.49
C THR A 4 -4.77 3.44 -1.03
N TRP A 5 -5.51 2.54 -0.40
CA TRP A 5 -5.63 1.17 -0.87
C TRP A 5 -7.09 0.72 -0.87
N SER A 6 -7.43 -0.20 -1.76
CA SER A 6 -8.75 -0.83 -1.82
C SER A 6 -8.69 -2.28 -2.29
N LYS A 7 -9.73 -3.05 -1.98
CA LYS A 7 -9.88 -4.46 -2.37
C LYS A 7 -11.36 -4.75 -2.63
N ALA A 8 -11.68 -5.35 -3.78
CA ALA A 8 -13.07 -5.62 -4.14
C ALA A 8 -13.72 -6.72 -3.29
N ASN A 9 -12.92 -7.70 -2.87
CA ASN A 9 -13.32 -8.81 -1.99
C ASN A 9 -12.07 -9.46 -1.38
N ARG A 10 -12.24 -10.48 -0.52
CA ARG A 10 -11.15 -11.11 0.23
C ARG A 10 -10.04 -11.72 -0.65
N THR A 11 -10.36 -12.22 -1.85
CA THR A 11 -9.41 -12.89 -2.74
C THR A 11 -8.88 -12.00 -3.87
N ALA A 12 -9.50 -10.83 -4.11
CA ALA A 12 -9.05 -9.88 -5.12
C ALA A 12 -7.68 -9.29 -4.79
N ARG A 13 -6.96 -8.78 -5.79
CA ARG A 13 -5.72 -8.02 -5.57
C ARG A 13 -6.00 -6.73 -4.79
N THR A 14 -5.05 -6.33 -3.96
CA THR A 14 -5.07 -5.00 -3.33
C THR A 14 -4.56 -3.96 -4.34
N ILE A 15 -5.31 -2.89 -4.54
CA ILE A 15 -4.95 -1.78 -5.45
C ILE A 15 -4.45 -0.61 -4.60
N PHE A 16 -3.27 -0.08 -4.92
CA PHE A 16 -2.71 1.10 -4.28
C PHE A 16 -2.80 2.28 -5.24
N LYS A 17 -3.21 3.45 -4.75
CA LYS A 17 -3.32 4.67 -5.55
C LYS A 17 -2.55 5.83 -4.94
N ASP A 18 -1.94 6.63 -5.80
CA ASP A 18 -1.37 7.92 -5.42
C ASP A 18 -2.47 8.96 -5.14
N LYS A 19 -2.06 10.18 -4.77
CA LYS A 19 -2.99 11.28 -4.49
C LYS A 19 -3.78 11.73 -5.72
N SER A 20 -3.26 11.49 -6.92
CA SER A 20 -3.88 11.85 -8.20
C SER A 20 -4.82 10.74 -8.70
N GLY A 21 -4.92 9.61 -7.98
CA GLY A 21 -5.78 8.49 -8.32
C GLY A 21 -5.14 7.46 -9.26
N ASN A 22 -3.86 7.63 -9.62
CA ASN A 22 -3.14 6.69 -10.47
C ASN A 22 -2.78 5.42 -9.69
N GLU A 23 -2.88 4.27 -10.34
CA GLU A 23 -2.47 3.00 -9.74
C GLU A 23 -0.94 2.94 -9.62
N ILE A 24 -0.47 2.58 -8.42
CA ILE A 24 0.95 2.35 -8.14
C ILE A 24 1.28 0.91 -8.55
N ASN A 25 2.13 0.77 -9.56
CA ASN A 25 2.62 -0.53 -10.01
C ASN A 25 3.71 -1.05 -9.06
N LEU A 26 3.55 -2.30 -8.61
CA LEU A 26 4.58 -2.99 -7.86
C LEU A 26 5.57 -3.64 -8.84
N VAL A 27 6.86 -3.49 -8.58
CA VAL A 27 7.90 -4.14 -9.37
C VAL A 27 7.74 -5.66 -9.25
N PRO A 28 7.86 -6.42 -10.36
CA PRO A 28 7.83 -7.88 -10.30
C PRO A 28 8.87 -8.43 -9.34
N GLY A 29 8.45 -9.24 -8.38
CA GLY A 29 9.33 -9.81 -7.36
C GLY A 29 8.65 -9.95 -6.00
N ARG A 30 9.47 -10.23 -4.98
CA ARG A 30 8.97 -10.36 -3.61
C ARG A 30 8.64 -8.98 -3.04
N THR A 31 7.36 -8.72 -2.82
CA THR A 31 6.88 -7.52 -2.12
C THR A 31 6.45 -7.89 -0.71
N TRP A 32 6.81 -7.06 0.26
CA TRP A 32 6.34 -7.17 1.64
C TRP A 32 5.31 -6.07 1.91
N ILE A 33 4.14 -6.48 2.39
CA ILE A 33 3.07 -5.56 2.80
C ILE A 33 2.83 -5.81 4.29
N GLU A 34 3.03 -4.77 5.09
CA GLU A 34 2.82 -4.81 6.53
C GLU A 34 1.55 -4.01 6.90
N ILE A 35 0.66 -4.63 7.66
CA ILE A 35 -0.56 -3.99 8.15
C ILE A 35 -0.33 -3.60 9.61
N LEU A 36 -0.44 -2.31 9.89
CA LEU A 36 -0.20 -1.75 11.22
C LEU A 36 -1.51 -1.16 11.80
N PRO A 37 -1.73 -1.29 13.12
CA PRO A 37 -2.71 -0.47 13.82
C PRO A 37 -2.53 1.03 13.58
N LEU A 38 -3.63 1.77 13.68
CA LEU A 38 -3.58 3.23 13.64
C LEU A 38 -2.79 3.78 14.83
N GLY A 39 -2.00 4.82 14.60
CA GLY A 39 -1.18 5.47 15.63
C GLY A 39 0.25 4.92 15.75
N ASN A 40 0.57 3.80 15.09
CA ASN A 40 1.95 3.34 14.99
C ASN A 40 2.82 4.35 14.24
N LYS A 41 4.01 4.62 14.78
CA LYS A 41 5.01 5.48 14.14
C LYS A 41 5.93 4.64 13.27
N VAL A 42 6.02 4.97 11.98
CA VAL A 42 6.99 4.37 11.05
C VAL A 42 8.19 5.30 10.92
N THR A 43 9.38 4.80 11.22
CA THR A 43 10.65 5.50 11.06
C THR A 43 11.46 4.86 9.94
N TYR A 44 12.04 5.68 9.08
CA TYR A 44 12.92 5.22 8.01
C TYR A 44 14.35 5.57 8.39
N GLU A 45 15.24 4.59 8.29
CA GLU A 45 16.68 4.85 8.35
C GLU A 45 17.11 5.50 7.02
N ILE A 46 18.00 6.48 7.11
CA ILE A 46 18.53 7.23 5.96
C ILE A 46 19.95 6.73 5.69
#